data_AF-R2RGB6-F1
#
_entry.id   AF-R2RGB6-F1
#
_cell.length_a   1.000
_cell.length_b   1.000
_cell.length_c   1.000
_cell.angle_alpha   90.00
_cell.angle_beta   90.00
_cell.angle_gamma   90.00
#
_symmetry.space_group_name_H-M   'P 1'
#
loop_
_entity.id
_entity.type
_entity.pdbx_description
1 polymer ?
#
loop_
_entity_poly.entity_id
_entity_poly.type
_entity_poly.pdbx_seq_one_letter_code
_entity_poly.pdbx_strand_id
1 'polypeptide(L)' 'MNLREISKLFYQLKLANQETTSKFEKETGFSITRYELMMFLKENGQCSQTVLQNELKIDSAAVTRHLKILEEKKWLYNF' A
#
# COMPACT_ATOMS: atom_id res chain seq x y z
N MET A 1 -9.14 29.40 3.60
CA MET A 1 -9.49 28.81 2.29
C MET A 1 -10.98 28.58 2.24
N ASN A 2 -11.64 28.90 1.14
CA ASN A 2 -13.05 28.55 0.89
C ASN A 2 -13.17 27.08 0.43
N LEU A 3 -14.41 26.56 0.37
CA LEU A 3 -14.67 25.16 -0.01
C LEU A 3 -14.12 24.80 -1.41
N ARG A 4 -14.16 25.74 -2.37
CA ARG A 4 -13.64 25.50 -3.73
C ARG A 4 -12.13 25.35 -3.74
N GLU A 5 -11.42 26.16 -2.96
CA GLU A 5 -9.97 26.08 -2.81
C GLU A 5 -9.55 24.77 -2.15
N ILE A 6 -10.25 24.35 -1.08
CA ILE A 6 -9.99 23.07 -0.39
C ILE A 6 -10.22 21.89 -1.34
N SER A 7 -11.35 21.89 -2.05
CA SER A 7 -11.69 20.84 -3.01
C SER A 7 -10.64 20.72 -4.13
N LYS A 8 -10.17 21.86 -4.66
CA LYS A 8 -9.13 21.87 -5.70
C LYS A 8 -7.82 21.30 -5.17
N LEU A 9 -7.41 21.69 -3.97
CA LEU A 9 -6.20 21.16 -3.33
C LEU A 9 -6.29 19.64 -3.12
N PHE A 10 -7.39 19.14 -2.57
CA PHE A 10 -7.56 17.71 -2.33
C PHE A 10 -7.64 16.90 -3.62
N TYR A 11 -8.22 17.47 -4.67
CA TYR A 11 -8.22 16.83 -5.99
C TYR A 11 -6.82 16.77 -6.59
N GLN A 12 -6.01 17.82 -6.45
CA GLN A 12 -4.61 17.80 -6.88
C GLN A 12 -3.78 16.77 -6.11
N LEU A 13 -3.98 16.65 -4.79
CA LEU A 13 -3.35 15.60 -3.98
C LEU A 13 -3.77 14.20 -4.43
N LYS A 14 -5.06 14.00 -4.75
CA LYS A 14 -5.56 12.73 -5.31
C LYS A 14 -4.85 12.38 -6.62
N LEU A 15 -4.74 13.33 -7.56
CA LEU A 15 -4.06 13.12 -8.84
C LEU A 15 -2.57 12.80 -8.64
N ALA A 16 -1.88 13.54 -7.78
CA ALA A 16 -0.48 13.29 -7.46
C ALA A 16 -0.28 11.90 -6.85
N ASN A 17 -1.16 11.47 -5.95
CA ASN A 17 -1.11 10.11 -5.38
C ASN A 17 -1.31 9.03 -6.44
N GLN A 18 -2.28 9.21 -7.34
CA GLN A 18 -2.53 8.28 -8.45
C GLN A 18 -1.34 8.17 -9.40
N GLU A 19 -0.76 9.31 -9.79
CA GLU A 19 0.42 9.35 -10.65
C GLU A 19 1.62 8.71 -9.97
N THR A 20 1.87 9.03 -8.70
CA THR A 20 2.99 8.46 -7.92
C THR A 20 2.87 6.95 -7.80
N THR A 21 1.68 6.44 -7.47
CA THR A 21 1.43 5.00 -7.35
C THR A 21 1.65 4.28 -8.68
N SER A 22 1.09 4.84 -9.77
CA SER A 22 1.21 4.29 -11.12
C SER A 22 2.67 4.28 -11.60
N LYS A 23 3.39 5.38 -11.36
CA LYS A 23 4.80 5.51 -11.72
C LYS A 23 5.66 4.51 -10.96
N PHE A 24 5.46 4.34 -9.65
CA PHE A 24 6.18 3.35 -8.87
C PHE A 24 5.98 1.93 -9.43
N GLU A 25 4.74 1.55 -9.75
CA GLU A 25 4.45 0.23 -10.29
C GLU A 25 5.02 0.02 -11.70
N LYS A 26 5.00 1.05 -12.54
CA LYS A 26 5.58 0.99 -13.89
C LYS A 26 7.10 0.81 -13.86
N GLU A 27 7.80 1.53 -12.99
CA GLU A 27 9.27 1.51 -12.92
C GLU A 27 9.82 0.27 -12.18
N THR A 28 9.07 -0.27 -11.21
CA THR A 28 9.55 -1.37 -10.35
C THR A 28 8.90 -2.73 -10.64
N GLY A 29 7.71 -2.74 -11.26
CA GLY A 29 6.87 -3.93 -11.39
C GLY A 29 6.12 -4.32 -10.11
N PHE A 30 6.21 -3.54 -9.04
CA PHE A 30 5.54 -3.77 -7.77
C PHE A 30 4.48 -2.70 -7.48
N SER A 31 3.34 -3.10 -6.94
CA SER A 31 2.47 -2.13 -6.26
C SER A 31 3.17 -1.65 -4.99
N ILE A 32 3.18 -0.34 -4.78
CA ILE A 32 3.83 0.29 -3.63
C ILE A 32 3.37 -0.32 -2.29
N THR A 33 2.06 -0.55 -2.11
CA THR A 33 1.53 -1.13 -0.87
C THR A 33 2.03 -2.56 -0.62
N ARG A 34 2.14 -3.38 -1.68
CA ARG A 34 2.68 -4.74 -1.54
C ARG A 34 4.17 -4.71 -1.25
N TYR A 35 4.90 -3.77 -1.84
CA TYR A 35 6.32 -3.58 -1.59
C TYR A 35 6.58 -3.17 -0.14
N GLU A 36 5.88 -2.14 0.36
CA GLU A 36 5.98 -1.70 1.76
C GLU A 36 5.61 -2.81 2.74
N LEU A 37 4.58 -3.60 2.43
CA LEU A 37 4.22 -4.77 3.24
C LEU A 37 5.38 -5.75 3.35
N MET A 38 5.99 -6.13 2.22
CA MET A 38 7.14 -7.06 2.24
C MET A 38 8.35 -6.47 2.97
N MET A 39 8.62 -5.18 2.79
CA MET A 39 9.73 -4.50 3.46
C MET A 39 9.52 -4.44 4.96
N PHE A 40 8.32 -4.10 5.42
CA PHE A 40 7.98 -4.11 6.84
C PHE A 40 8.19 -5.49 7.47
N LEU A 41 7.73 -6.55 6.80
CA LEU A 41 7.94 -7.93 7.26
C LEU A 41 9.42 -8.34 7.24
N LYS A 42 10.18 -7.87 6.26
CA LYS A 42 11.62 -8.12 6.18
C LYS A 42 12.38 -7.46 7.34
N GLU A 43 11.97 -6.26 7.73
CA GLU A 43 12.63 -5.45 8.76
C GLU A 43 12.23 -5.87 10.19
N ASN A 44 10.96 -6.26 10.38
CA ASN A 44 10.38 -6.51 11.70
C ASN A 44 10.09 -8.00 11.96
N GLY A 45 10.27 -8.86 10.95
CA GLY A 45 9.88 -10.26 11.00
C GLY A 45 8.38 -10.47 10.83
N GLN A 46 7.95 -11.72 11.02
CA GLN A 46 6.55 -12.08 10.93
C GLN A 46 5.75 -11.46 12.08
N CYS A 47 4.61 -10.86 11.75
CA CYS A 47 3.72 -10.21 12.71
C CYS A 47 2.25 -10.52 12.39
N SER A 48 1.32 -10.07 13.22
CA SER A 48 -0.11 -10.27 12.94
C SER A 48 -0.59 -9.33 11.83
N GLN A 49 -1.66 -9.73 11.14
CA GLN A 49 -2.32 -8.86 10.15
C GLN A 49 -2.81 -7.53 10.76
N THR A 50 -3.13 -7.49 12.05
CA THR A 50 -3.51 -6.26 12.76
C THR A 50 -2.35 -5.28 12.85
N VAL A 51 -1.11 -5.76 13.04
CA VAL A 51 0.08 -4.90 13.01
C VAL A 51 0.25 -4.30 11.61
N LEU A 52 0.12 -5.11 10.56
CA LEU A 52 0.19 -4.62 9.17
C LEU A 52 -0.90 -3.59 8.84
N GLN A 53 -2.14 -3.82 9.26
CA GLN A 53 -3.24 -2.85 9.07
C GLN A 53 -2.91 -1.50 9.71
N ASN A 54 -2.42 -1.53 10.95
CA ASN A 54 -2.10 -0.33 11.72
C ASN A 54 -0.89 0.40 11.16
N GLU A 55 0.12 -0.31 10.67
CA GLU A 55 1.31 0.33 10.09
C GLU A 55 1.02 0.92 8.72
N LEU A 56 0.47 0.11 7.80
CA LEU A 56 0.23 0.51 6.41
C LEU A 56 -1.02 1.39 6.24
N LYS A 57 -1.79 1.61 7.31
CA LYS A 57 -3.03 2.42 7.32
C LYS A 57 -4.06 1.96 6.28
N ILE A 58 -4.22 0.64 6.15
CA ILE A 58 -5.18 0.00 5.25
C ILE A 58 -6.13 -0.91 6.03
N ASP A 59 -7.32 -1.11 5.48
CA ASP A 59 -8.32 -1.97 6.11
C ASP A 59 -7.92 -3.45 6.08
N SER A 60 -8.60 -4.25 6.89
CA SER A 60 -8.34 -5.69 7.02
C SER A 60 -8.51 -6.45 5.71
N ALA A 61 -9.50 -6.10 4.88
CA ALA A 61 -9.74 -6.77 3.62
C ALA A 61 -8.61 -6.48 2.62
N ALA A 62 -8.08 -5.26 2.61
CA ALA A 62 -6.92 -4.87 1.81
C ALA A 62 -5.66 -5.65 2.23
N VAL A 63 -5.39 -5.77 3.53
CA VAL A 63 -4.26 -6.58 4.03
C VAL A 63 -4.37 -8.03 3.56
N THR A 64 -5.51 -8.68 3.79
CA THR A 64 -5.75 -10.07 3.36
C THR A 64 -5.56 -10.24 1.86
N ARG A 65 -6.08 -9.31 1.04
CA ARG A 65 -5.92 -9.35 -0.42
C ARG A 65 -4.46 -9.21 -0.83
N HIS A 66 -3.71 -8.31 -0.21
CA HIS A 66 -2.30 -8.10 -0.55
C HIS A 66 -1.44 -9.31 -0.19
N LEU A 67 -1.64 -9.88 1.00
CA LEU A 67 -0.93 -11.09 1.45
C LEU A 67 -1.19 -12.27 0.51
N LYS A 68 -2.45 -12.54 0.19
CA LYS A 68 -2.81 -13.61 -0.74
C LYS A 68 -2.12 -13.48 -2.11
N ILE A 69 -2.08 -12.26 -2.67
CA ILE A 69 -1.38 -12.01 -3.94
C ILE A 69 0.13 -12.26 -3.80
N LEU A 70 0.73 -11.89 -2.67
CA LEU A 70 2.15 -12.10 -2.43
C LEU A 70 2.50 -13.58 -2.27
N GLU A 71 1.64 -14.36 -1.62
CA GLU A 71 1.76 -15.82 -1.51
C GLU A 71 1.60 -16.50 -2.87
N GLU A 72 0.59 -16.11 -3.66
CA GLU A 72 0.39 -16.63 -5.03
C GLU A 72 1.60 -16.37 -5.93
N LYS A 73 2.28 -15.23 -5.75
CA LYS A 73 3.52 -14.88 -6.46
C LYS A 73 4.77 -15.56 -5.89
N LYS A 74 4.65 -16.31 -4.80
CA LYS A 74 5.77 -16.94 -4.07
C LYS A 74 6.81 -15.93 -3.55
N TRP A 75 6.36 -14.71 -3.26
CA TRP A 75 7.20 -13.67 -2.65
C TRP A 75 7.11 -13.67 -1.13
N LEU A 76 6.04 -14.24 -0.59
CA LEU A 76 5.87 -14.57 0.82
C LEU A 76 5.45 -16.04 0.94
N TYR A 77 5.76 -16.66 2.07
CA TYR A 77 5.36 -18.02 2.41
C TYR A 77 4.82 -18.06 3.83
N ASN A 78 3.67 -18.70 4.02
CA ASN A 78 3.06 -18.99 5.33
C ASN A 78 2.79 -17.74 6.19
N PHE A 79 2.04 -16.76 5.67
CA PHE A 79 1.70 -15.54 6.41
C PHE A 79 0.27 -15.51 6.97
#